data_AF-A0A2G9GY75-F1
#
_entry.id   AF-A0A2G9GY75-F1
#
_cell.length_a   1.000
_cell.length_b   1.000
_cell.length_c   1.000
_cell.angle_alpha   90.00
_cell.angle_beta   90.00
_cell.angle_gamma   90.00
#
_symmetry.space_group_name_H-M   'P 1'
#
loop_
_entity.id
_entity.type
_entity.pdbx_description
1 polymer ?
#
loop_
_entity_poly.entity_id
_entity_poly.type
_entity_poly.pdbx_seq_one_letter_code
_entity_poly.pdbx_strand_id
1 'polypeptide(L)'
;MAVGAKVQIRCKIRGYDLEIEVLPVIHEFVTHFPGGLDQDEALDVFLDEYFLSHNSYVLDKERVHGVVRSLLEAWAIINEM
;
A
#
# COMPACT_ATOMS: atom_id res chain seq x y z
N MET A 1 11.14 0.93 -14.15
CA MET A 1 10.00 -0.02 -14.17
C MET A 1 8.72 0.75 -13.88
N ALA A 2 7.59 0.34 -14.44
CA ALA A 2 6.28 0.92 -14.09
C ALA A 2 5.90 0.57 -12.65
N VAL A 3 5.23 1.48 -11.95
CA VAL A 3 4.85 1.34 -10.52
C VAL A 3 4.01 0.08 -10.27
N GLY A 4 3.08 -0.26 -11.16
CA GLY A 4 2.29 -1.49 -11.03
C GLY A 4 3.14 -2.77 -11.05
N ALA A 5 4.22 -2.81 -11.84
CA ALA A 5 5.13 -3.95 -11.85
C ALA A 5 5.95 -4.03 -10.55
N LYS A 6 6.33 -2.88 -9.97
CA LYS A 6 6.99 -2.83 -8.67
C LYS A 6 6.10 -3.39 -7.56
N VAL A 7 4.83 -2.99 -7.53
CA VAL A 7 3.85 -3.46 -6.53
C VAL A 7 3.74 -4.98 -6.58
N GLN A 8 3.54 -5.55 -7.76
CA GLN A 8 3.44 -6.99 -7.94
C GLN A 8 4.72 -7.74 -7.51
N ILE A 9 5.90 -7.23 -7.89
CA ILE A 9 7.18 -7.84 -7.51
C ILE A 9 7.39 -7.81 -5.99
N ARG A 10 7.13 -6.66 -5.35
CA ARG A 10 7.27 -6.50 -3.89
C ARG A 10 6.30 -7.41 -3.12
N CYS A 11 5.02 -7.45 -3.53
CA CYS A 11 4.04 -8.35 -2.94
C CYS A 11 4.50 -9.82 -3.05
N LYS A 12 4.97 -10.23 -4.23
CA LYS A 12 5.47 -11.59 -4.47
C LYS A 12 6.69 -11.93 -3.61
N ILE A 13 7.65 -11.02 -3.47
CA ILE A 13 8.85 -11.23 -2.64
C ILE A 13 8.47 -11.41 -1.17
N ARG A 14 7.47 -10.65 -0.69
CA ARG A 14 6.97 -10.72 0.69
C ARG A 14 5.92 -11.81 0.92
N GLY A 15 5.59 -12.61 -0.09
CA GLY A 15 4.66 -13.74 0.02
C GLY A 15 3.17 -13.36 0.02
N TYR A 16 2.83 -12.12 -0.38
CA TYR A 16 1.45 -11.69 -0.51
C TYR A 16 0.80 -12.24 -1.77
N ASP A 17 -0.46 -12.66 -1.63
CA ASP A 17 -1.36 -12.90 -2.74
C ASP A 17 -2.15 -11.61 -3.02
N LEU A 18 -2.13 -11.19 -4.28
CA LEU A 18 -2.65 -9.90 -4.72
C LEU A 18 -3.81 -10.13 -5.68
N GLU A 19 -5.03 -9.81 -5.25
CA GLU A 19 -6.17 -9.78 -6.16
C GLU A 19 -5.97 -8.68 -7.22
N ILE A 20 -6.31 -8.98 -8.48
CA ILE A 20 -6.09 -8.04 -9.60
C ILE A 20 -6.81 -6.70 -9.38
N GLU A 21 -7.94 -6.73 -8.66
CA GLU A 21 -8.77 -5.56 -8.37
C GLU A 21 -8.14 -4.61 -7.35
N VAL A 22 -7.20 -5.06 -6.53
CA VAL A 22 -6.57 -4.24 -5.49
C VAL A 22 -5.31 -3.53 -5.96
N LEU A 23 -4.69 -4.01 -7.05
CA LEU A 23 -3.54 -3.38 -7.68
C LEU A 23 -3.73 -1.88 -7.99
N PRO A 24 -4.84 -1.40 -8.60
CA PRO A 24 -5.02 0.02 -8.87
C PRO A 24 -5.09 0.85 -7.58
N VAL A 25 -5.68 0.32 -6.51
CA VAL A 25 -5.82 1.02 -5.22
C VAL A 25 -4.46 1.21 -4.57
N ILE A 26 -3.65 0.16 -4.52
CA ILE A 26 -2.29 0.23 -3.97
C ILE A 26 -1.41 1.12 -4.84
N HIS A 27 -1.56 1.05 -6.17
CA HIS A 27 -0.84 1.92 -7.09
C HIS A 27 -1.14 3.40 -6.83
N GLU A 28 -2.41 3.77 -6.71
CA GLU A 28 -2.82 5.15 -6.41
C GLU A 28 -2.20 5.62 -5.08
N PHE A 29 -2.29 4.80 -4.03
CA PHE A 29 -1.69 5.08 -2.72
C PHE A 29 -0.17 5.35 -2.81
N VAL A 30 0.61 4.47 -3.43
CA VAL A 30 2.07 4.65 -3.50
C VAL A 30 2.48 5.84 -4.37
N THR A 31 1.60 6.32 -5.26
CA THR A 31 1.81 7.53 -6.06
C THR A 31 1.26 8.80 -5.42
N HIS A 32 0.55 8.70 -4.30
CA HIS A 32 -0.11 9.81 -3.64
C HIS A 32 0.88 10.80 -3.02
N PHE A 33 2.02 10.32 -2.52
CA PHE A 33 2.96 11.13 -1.74
C PHE A 33 3.87 12.00 -2.64
N PRO A 34 3.84 13.34 -2.50
CA PRO A 34 4.71 14.24 -3.26
C PRO A 34 6.15 14.26 -2.72
N GLY A 35 7.09 14.79 -3.50
CA GLY A 35 8.40 15.23 -2.98
C GLY A 35 9.52 14.18 -2.90
N GLY A 36 9.35 13.00 -3.51
CA GLY A 36 10.41 11.99 -3.54
C GLY A 36 10.39 11.01 -2.36
N LEU A 37 9.25 10.89 -1.65
CA LEU A 37 9.00 9.72 -0.82
C LEU A 37 9.18 8.46 -1.67
N ASP A 38 9.94 7.49 -1.17
CA ASP A 38 10.21 6.28 -1.94
C ASP A 38 8.90 5.45 -2.02
N GLN A 39 8.40 5.26 -3.23
CA GLN A 39 7.23 4.43 -3.49
C GLN A 39 7.40 3.01 -2.94
N ASP A 40 8.65 2.53 -2.91
CA ASP A 40 9.01 1.25 -2.37
C ASP A 40 8.86 1.23 -0.83
N GLU A 41 9.17 2.34 -0.14
CA GLU A 41 8.96 2.52 1.30
C GLU A 41 7.47 2.65 1.63
N ALA A 42 6.73 3.46 0.87
CA ALA A 42 5.28 3.59 1.05
C ALA A 42 4.58 2.22 0.90
N LEU A 43 5.00 1.43 -0.09
CA LEU A 43 4.47 0.08 -0.27
C LEU A 43 4.84 -0.85 0.89
N ASP A 44 6.06 -0.77 1.39
CA ASP A 44 6.50 -1.59 2.51
C ASP A 44 5.69 -1.28 3.79
N VAL A 45 5.46 0.02 4.08
CA VAL A 45 4.59 0.47 5.18
C VAL A 45 3.17 -0.05 5.02
N PHE A 46 2.60 0.05 3.81
CA PHE A 46 1.26 -0.48 3.54
C PHE A 46 1.16 -1.97 3.84
N LEU A 47 2.14 -2.78 3.39
CA LEU A 47 2.14 -4.21 3.61
C LEU A 47 2.32 -4.56 5.10
N ASP A 48 3.19 -3.85 5.80
CA ASP A 48 3.39 -4.07 7.24
C ASP A 48 2.13 -3.73 8.03
N GLU A 49 1.50 -2.58 7.77
CA GLU A 49 0.24 -2.18 8.41
C GLU A 49 -0.89 -3.18 8.09
N TYR A 50 -0.97 -3.65 6.84
CA TYR A 50 -1.97 -4.64 6.46
C TYR A 50 -1.84 -5.94 7.25
N PHE A 51 -0.61 -6.46 7.37
CA PHE A 51 -0.36 -7.66 8.15
C PHE A 51 -0.61 -7.46 9.64
N LEU A 52 -0.21 -6.33 10.20
CA LEU A 52 -0.44 -6.02 11.61
C LEU A 52 -1.94 -5.92 11.95
N SER A 53 -2.73 -5.32 11.05
CA SER A 53 -4.17 -5.12 11.26
C SER A 53 -5.01 -6.37 10.99
N HIS A 54 -4.60 -7.24 10.07
CA HIS A 54 -5.44 -8.37 9.61
C HIS A 54 -4.82 -9.75 9.78
N ASN A 55 -3.52 -9.84 10.12
CA ASN A 55 -2.75 -11.09 10.21
C ASN A 55 -2.93 -11.99 8.96
N SER A 56 -2.89 -11.36 7.78
CA SER A 56 -3.18 -12.00 6.50
C SER A 56 -2.17 -11.58 5.43
N TYR A 57 -1.78 -12.53 4.59
CA TYR A 57 -1.00 -12.29 3.37
C TYR A 57 -1.87 -12.23 2.10
N VAL A 58 -3.18 -12.41 2.24
CA VAL A 58 -4.13 -12.25 1.12
C VAL A 58 -4.67 -10.84 1.15
N LEU A 59 -4.41 -10.08 0.08
CA LEU A 59 -4.86 -8.70 -0.09
C LEU A 59 -6.25 -8.66 -0.73
N ASP A 60 -7.28 -8.49 0.09
CA ASP A 60 -8.66 -8.32 -0.37
C ASP A 60 -9.06 -6.84 -0.41
N LYS A 61 -10.00 -6.52 -1.30
CA LYS A 61 -10.37 -5.15 -1.62
C LYS A 61 -10.83 -4.32 -0.41
N GLU A 62 -11.70 -4.86 0.43
CA GLU A 62 -12.26 -4.10 1.56
C GLU A 62 -11.18 -3.72 2.57
N ARG A 63 -10.32 -4.68 2.93
CA ARG A 63 -9.22 -4.44 3.88
C ARG A 63 -8.16 -3.50 3.31
N VAL A 64 -7.82 -3.66 2.03
CA VAL A 64 -6.87 -2.77 1.34
C VAL A 64 -7.36 -1.32 1.39
N HIS A 65 -8.64 -1.07 1.06
CA HIS A 65 -9.22 0.27 1.16
C HIS A 65 -9.21 0.81 2.59
N GLY A 66 -9.49 -0.04 3.58
CA GLY A 66 -9.42 0.32 4.99
C GLY A 66 -8.03 0.82 5.40
N VAL A 67 -6.99 0.05 5.09
CA VAL A 67 -5.60 0.39 5.41
C VAL A 67 -5.16 1.66 4.67
N VAL A 68 -5.44 1.76 3.36
CA VAL A 68 -5.11 2.96 2.57
C VAL A 68 -5.74 4.20 3.17
N ARG A 69 -7.03 4.15 3.54
CA ARG A 69 -7.72 5.28 4.18
C ARG A 69 -7.01 5.67 5.49
N SER A 70 -6.77 4.72 6.38
CA SER A 70 -6.12 4.99 7.66
C SER A 70 -4.74 5.61 7.50
N LEU A 71 -3.93 5.12 6.56
CA LEU A 71 -2.58 5.65 6.30
C LEU A 71 -2.62 7.05 5.69
N LEU A 72 -3.55 7.33 4.78
CA LEU A 72 -3.73 8.66 4.20
C LEU A 72 -4.24 9.67 5.21
N GLU A 73 -5.19 9.27 6.08
CA GLU A 73 -5.67 10.10 7.20
C GLU A 73 -4.53 10.43 8.16
N ALA A 74 -3.70 9.44 8.53
CA ALA A 74 -2.54 9.65 9.38
C ALA A 74 -1.51 10.60 8.74
N TRP A 75 -1.24 10.44 7.45
CA TRP A 75 -0.34 11.33 6.71
C TRP A 75 -0.86 12.77 6.65
N ALA A 76 -2.15 12.96 6.39
CA ALA A 76 -2.78 14.28 6.37
C ALA A 76 -2.66 14.97 7.75
N ILE A 77 -2.94 14.27 8.84
CA ILE A 77 -2.79 14.80 10.21
C ILE A 77 -1.35 15.26 10.49
N ILE A 78 -0.35 14.49 10.06
CA ILE A 78 1.06 14.81 10.28
C ILE A 78 1.51 16.01 9.43
N ASN A 79 1.00 16.13 8.21
CA ASN A 79 1.47 17.12 7.23
C ASN A 79 0.60 18.40 7.15
N GLU A 80 -0.56 18.44 7.80
CA GLU A 80 -1.40 19.64 7.96
C GLU A 80 -1.10 20.42 9.26
N MET A 81 -0.02 20.07 9.97
CA MET A 81 0.56 20.81 11.12
C MET A 81 1.83 21.56 10.73
#